data_AF-A0A9N9GP88-F1
#
_entry.id   AF-A0A9N9GP88-F1
#
_cell.length_a   1.000
_cell.length_b   1.000
_cell.length_c   1.000
_cell.angle_alpha   90.00
_cell.angle_beta   90.00
_cell.angle_gamma   90.00
#
_symmetry.space_group_name_H-M   'P 1'
#
loop_
_entity.id
_entity.type
_entity.pdbx_description
1 polymer ?
#
loop_
_entity_poly.entity_id
_entity_poly.type
_entity_poly.pdbx_seq_one_letter_code
_entity_poly.pdbx_strand_id
1 'polypeptide(L)'
;AVIVGQEEKGFICNPSNEKLDNSPLELIVSATEEKITMLEAGAQEISEQELERAISFAHQEIKLLTGFFQHITNSLGVKKEKKEAKPEETTNDK
;
A
#
# COMPACT_ATOMS: atom_id res chain seq x y z
N ALA A 1 -1.68 -4.18 0.11
CA ALA A 1 -0.34 -3.67 -0.20
C ALA A 1 -0.11 -3.82 -1.70
N VAL A 2 0.79 -3.02 -2.27
CA VAL A 2 1.27 -3.18 -3.65
C VAL A 2 2.79 -2.99 -3.67
N ILE A 3 3.44 -3.59 -4.67
CA ILE A 3 4.83 -3.32 -5.03
C ILE A 3 4.81 -2.44 -6.28
N VAL A 4 5.59 -1.37 -6.29
CA VAL A 4 5.72 -0.45 -7.41
C VAL A 4 7.14 -0.51 -7.95
N GLY A 5 7.24 -0.77 -9.25
CA GLY A 5 8.46 -0.63 -10.03
C GLY A 5 8.43 0.62 -10.92
N GLN A 6 9.55 0.93 -11.57
CA GLN A 6 9.70 1.98 -12.57
C GLN A 6 10.28 1.38 -13.85
N GLU A 7 9.63 1.65 -14.98
CA GLU A 7 10.07 1.30 -16.32
C GLU A 7 10.19 2.59 -17.16
N GLU A 8 10.71 2.52 -18.38
CA GLU A 8 10.86 3.70 -19.27
C GLU A 8 9.56 4.51 -19.44
N LYS A 9 8.40 3.84 -19.35
CA LYS A 9 7.08 4.44 -19.54
C LYS A 9 6.46 5.00 -18.26
N GLY A 10 7.13 4.89 -17.12
CA GLY A 10 6.64 5.34 -15.81
C GLY A 10 6.54 4.20 -14.79
N PHE A 11 5.59 4.31 -13.86
CA PHE A 11 5.43 3.33 -12.78
C PHE A 11 4.61 2.11 -13.21
N ILE A 12 4.96 0.95 -12.64
CA ILE A 12 4.24 -0.30 -12.84
C ILE A 12 3.79 -0.86 -11.49
N CYS A 13 2.52 -1.24 -11.38
CA CYS A 13 1.94 -1.87 -10.19
C CYS A 13 2.12 -3.38 -10.26
N ASN A 14 2.61 -3.97 -9.17
CA ASN A 14 2.88 -5.39 -8.99
C ASN A 14 3.59 -6.02 -10.21
N PRO A 15 4.81 -5.53 -10.56
CA PRO A 15 5.57 -6.08 -11.67
C PRO A 15 5.93 -7.56 -11.44
N SER A 16 6.22 -8.29 -12.52
CA SER A 16 6.87 -9.60 -12.41
C SER A 16 8.29 -9.45 -11.86
N ASN A 17 8.84 -10.52 -11.29
CA ASN A 17 10.22 -10.53 -10.77
C ASN A 17 11.23 -10.03 -11.82
N GLU A 18 11.14 -10.52 -13.07
CA GLU A 18 12.03 -10.08 -14.16
C GLU A 18 11.97 -8.56 -14.41
N LYS A 19 10.81 -7.93 -14.24
CA LYS A 19 10.65 -6.48 -14.42
C LYS A 19 11.16 -5.71 -13.19
N LEU A 20 10.95 -6.27 -12.00
CA LEU A 20 11.41 -5.68 -10.75
C LEU A 20 12.94 -5.71 -10.62
N ASP A 21 13.58 -6.81 -11.04
CA ASP A 21 15.05 -6.95 -11.03
C ASP A 21 15.75 -5.91 -11.92
N ASN A 22 15.06 -5.41 -12.95
CA ASN A 22 15.54 -4.37 -13.87
C ASN A 22 15.02 -2.97 -13.51
N SER A 23 14.27 -2.84 -12.42
CA SER A 23 13.66 -1.58 -12.01
C SER A 23 14.64 -0.75 -11.17
N PRO A 24 14.79 0.57 -11.43
CA PRO A 24 15.57 1.44 -10.56
C PRO A 24 14.86 1.77 -9.24
N LEU A 25 13.61 1.33 -9.08
CA LEU A 25 12.79 1.52 -7.89
C LEU A 25 12.07 0.22 -7.52
N GLU A 26 12.18 -0.19 -6.27
CA GLU A 26 11.30 -1.18 -5.65
C GLU A 26 10.66 -0.51 -4.43
N LEU A 27 9.36 -0.21 -4.55
CA LEU A 27 8.60 0.47 -3.51
C LEU A 27 7.43 -0.40 -3.07
N ILE A 28 7.44 -0.83 -1.81
CA ILE A 28 6.36 -1.60 -1.19
C ILE A 28 5.52 -0.65 -0.35
N VAL A 29 4.21 -0.58 -0.60
CA VAL A 29 3.29 0.32 0.13
C VAL A 29 2.09 -0.44 0.66
N SER A 30 1.75 -0.16 1.91
CA SER A 30 0.48 -0.56 2.54
C SER A 30 -0.28 0.68 3.00
N ALA A 31 -1.57 0.74 2.66
CA ALA A 31 -2.41 1.89 2.95
C ALA A 31 -3.86 1.45 3.21
N THR A 32 -4.60 2.30 3.93
CA THR A 32 -6.06 2.32 3.91
C THR A 32 -6.54 3.18 2.75
N GLU A 33 -7.85 3.30 2.57
CA GLU A 33 -8.45 4.20 1.59
C GLU A 33 -8.01 5.66 1.77
N GLU A 34 -7.74 6.07 3.01
CA GLU A 34 -7.43 7.46 3.36
C GLU A 34 -5.93 7.73 3.52
N LYS A 35 -5.18 6.79 4.12
CA LYS A 35 -3.81 7.05 4.55
C LYS A 35 -2.86 5.89 4.30
N ILE A 36 -1.61 6.23 4.06
CA ILE A 36 -0.51 5.27 4.05
C ILE A 36 -0.22 4.85 5.49
N THR A 37 0.08 3.57 5.66
CA THR A 37 0.33 2.95 6.97
C THR A 37 1.75 2.44 7.10
N MET A 38 2.33 1.93 6.02
CA MET A 38 3.70 1.45 5.94
C MET A 38 4.22 1.63 4.52
N LEU A 39 5.50 1.95 4.41
CA LEU A 39 6.24 1.90 3.16
C LEU A 39 7.66 1.37 3.41
N GLU A 40 8.20 0.67 2.42
CA GLU A 40 9.60 0.23 2.35
C GLU A 40 10.09 0.44 0.92
N ALA A 41 11.29 0.99 0.75
CA ALA A 41 11.79 1.38 -0.57
C ALA A 41 13.28 1.06 -0.72
N GLY A 42 13.62 0.38 -1.82
CA GLY A 42 14.98 0.30 -2.37
C GLY A 42 15.02 1.03 -3.71
N ALA A 43 16.00 1.91 -3.92
CA ALA A 43 16.08 2.67 -5.17
C ALA A 43 17.51 3.02 -5.56
N GLN A 44 17.76 3.13 -6.87
CA GLN A 44 19.02 3.59 -7.46
C GLN A 44 18.99 5.11 -7.67
N GLU A 45 19.20 5.88 -6.59
CA GLU A 45 19.29 7.36 -6.61
C GLU A 45 18.18 8.05 -7.44
N ILE A 46 16.93 7.93 -6.99
CA ILE A 46 15.80 8.66 -7.59
C ILE A 46 15.58 10.01 -6.89
N SER A 47 14.94 10.94 -7.60
CA SER A 47 14.54 12.22 -6.99
C SER A 47 13.42 12.04 -5.95
N GLU A 48 13.37 12.90 -4.93
CA GLU A 48 12.28 12.91 -3.95
C GLU A 48 10.91 13.08 -4.62
N GLN A 49 10.84 13.92 -5.65
CA GLN A 49 9.62 14.13 -6.44
C GLN A 49 9.17 12.87 -7.18
N GLU A 50 10.11 12.05 -7.67
CA GLU A 50 9.77 10.74 -8.25
C GLU A 50 9.23 9.77 -7.21
N LEU A 51 9.85 9.70 -6.03
CA LEU A 51 9.38 8.87 -4.94
C LEU A 51 7.96 9.28 -4.50
N GLU A 52 7.69 10.58 -4.37
CA GLU A 52 6.36 11.09 -4.02
C GLU A 52 5.30 10.68 -5.06
N ARG A 53 5.64 10.77 -6.35
CA ARG A 53 4.75 10.32 -7.43
C ARG A 53 4.53 8.80 -7.39
N ALA A 54 5.57 8.01 -7.10
CA ALA A 54 5.46 6.55 -6.98
C ALA A 54 4.57 6.14 -5.80
N ILE A 55 4.71 6.81 -4.65
CA ILE A 55 3.87 6.62 -3.47
C ILE A 55 2.42 6.98 -3.78
N SER A 56 2.18 8.09 -4.47
CA SER A 56 0.84 8.52 -4.88
C SER A 56 0.19 7.52 -5.84
N PHE A 57 0.95 7.02 -6.81
CA PHE A 57 0.52 5.94 -7.72
C PHE A 57 0.17 4.67 -6.94
N ALA A 58 1.01 4.24 -6.00
CA ALA A 58 0.75 3.08 -5.15
C ALA A 58 -0.56 3.24 -4.35
N HIS A 59 -0.82 4.42 -3.77
CA HIS A 59 -2.04 4.66 -3.01
C HIS A 59 -3.29 4.58 -3.87
N GLN A 60 -3.24 5.08 -5.12
CA GLN A 60 -4.35 4.97 -6.06
C GLN A 60 -4.68 3.50 -6.39
N GLU A 61 -3.66 2.68 -6.66
CA GLU A 61 -3.83 1.25 -6.92
C GLU A 61 -4.40 0.50 -5.71
N ILE A 62 -3.93 0.84 -4.50
CA ILE A 62 -4.47 0.27 -3.25
C ILE A 62 -5.95 0.63 -3.06
N LYS A 63 -6.39 1.83 -3.44
CA LYS A 63 -7.82 2.22 -3.36
C LYS A 63 -8.67 1.36 -4.29
N LEU A 64 -8.21 1.09 -5.51
CA LEU A 64 -8.90 0.19 -6.44
C LEU A 64 -9.04 -1.22 -5.87
N LEU A 65 -7.95 -1.78 -5.31
CA LEU A 65 -7.97 -3.09 -4.65
C LEU A 65 -8.91 -3.12 -3.45
N THR A 66 -8.86 -2.09 -2.60
CA THR A 66 -9.71 -1.98 -1.41
C THR A 66 -11.19 -1.92 -1.81
N GLY A 67 -11.53 -1.12 -2.83
CA GLY A 67 -12.88 -1.05 -3.38
C GLY A 67 -13.37 -2.39 -3.93
N PHE A 68 -12.51 -3.13 -4.63
CA PHE A 68 -12.82 -4.49 -5.10
C PHE A 68 -13.11 -5.46 -3.95
N PHE A 69 -12.27 -5.48 -2.91
CA PHE A 69 -12.51 -6.33 -1.74
C PHE A 69 -13.77 -5.92 -0.97
N GLN A 70 -14.06 -4.63 -0.87
CA GLN A 70 -15.29 -4.14 -0.25
C GLN A 70 -16.52 -4.57 -1.03
N HIS A 71 -16.46 -4.50 -2.37
CA HIS A 71 -17.54 -4.98 -3.23
C HIS A 71 -17.83 -6.48 -3.04
N ILE A 72 -16.79 -7.31 -2.99
CA ILE A 72 -16.93 -8.76 -2.73
C ILE A 72 -17.55 -9.00 -1.36
N THR A 73 -17.00 -8.35 -0.32
CA THR A 73 -17.47 -8.50 1.06
C THR A 73 -18.96 -8.15 1.19
N ASN A 74 -19.38 -7.06 0.54
CA ASN A 74 -20.78 -6.64 0.50
C ASN A 74 -21.66 -7.65 -0.26
N SER A 75 -21.18 -8.17 -1.38
CA SER A 75 -21.92 -9.13 -2.21
C SER A 75 -22.15 -10.47 -1.50
N LEU A 76 -21.23 -10.87 -0.62
CA LEU A 76 -21.33 -12.09 0.19
C LEU A 76 -22.08 -11.87 1.52
N GLY A 77 -22.44 -10.63 1.86
CA GLY A 77 -23.16 -10.30 3.10
C GLY A 77 -22.34 -10.51 4.37
N VAL A 78 -21.01 -10.49 4.28
CA VAL A 78 -20.12 -10.68 5.44
C VAL A 78 -20.28 -9.49 6.38
N LYS A 79 -20.74 -9.74 7.62
CA LYS A 79 -20.90 -8.72 8.65
C LYS A 79 -19.66 -8.67 9.54
N LYS A 80 -19.18 -7.47 9.84
CA LYS A 80 -18.16 -7.29 10.89
C LYS A 80 -18.73 -7.75 12.23
N GLU A 81 -18.00 -8.62 12.92
CA GLU A 81 -18.29 -8.95 14.31
C GLU A 81 -18.07 -7.71 15.17
N LYS A 82 -19.05 -7.39 16.01
CA LYS A 82 -18.86 -6.39 17.06
C LYS A 82 -18.02 -7.03 18.16
N LYS A 83 -16.77 -6.58 18.28
CA LYS A 83 -15.95 -6.84 19.47
C LYS A 83 -15.94 -5.59 20.33
N GLU A 84 -16.30 -5.73 21.59
CA GLU A 84 -16.14 -4.65 22.56
C GLU A 84 -14.65 -4.39 22.74
N ALA A 85 -14.24 -3.12 22.62
CA ALA A 85 -12.87 -2.73 22.91
C ALA A 85 -12.62 -3.00 24.39
N LYS A 86 -11.62 -3.83 24.70
CA LYS A 86 -11.12 -3.92 26.07
C LYS A 86 -10.57 -2.55 26.46
N PRO A 87 -10.86 -2.03 27.66
CA PRO A 87 -10.27 -0.78 28.13
C PRO A 87 -8.75 -0.87 28.01
N GLU A 88 -8.14 0.18 27.46
CA GLU A 88 -6.69 0.32 27.37
C GLU A 88 -6.12 0.28 28.79
N GLU A 89 -5.27 -0.71 29.10
CA GLU A 89 -4.47 -0.69 30.32
C GLU A 89 -3.44 0.44 30.17
N THR A 90 -3.75 1.62 30.73
CA THR A 90 -2.77 2.67 30.95
C THR A 90 -1.77 2.17 31.99
N THR A 91 -0.63 1.62 31.55
CA THR A 91 0.54 1.49 32.39
C THR A 91 1.12 2.88 32.61
N ASN A 92 0.79 3.49 33.75
CA ASN A 92 1.52 4.62 34.30
C ASN A 92 2.93 4.11 34.68
N ASP A 93 3.87 4.20 33.75
CA ASP A 93 5.29 4.13 34.11
C ASP A 93 5.67 5.44 34.81
N LYS A 94 6.00 5.30 36.09
CA LYS A 94 6.55 6.33 36.96
C LYS A 94 8.02 6.60 36.65
#